data_AF-A0ABD5Z284-F1
#
_entry.id   AF-A0ABD5Z284-F1
#
_cell.length_a   1.000
_cell.length_b   1.000
_cell.length_c   1.000
_cell.angle_alpha   90.00
_cell.angle_beta   90.00
_cell.angle_gamma   90.00
#
_symmetry.space_group_name_H-M   'P 1'
#
loop_
_entity.id
_entity.type
_entity.pdbx_description
1 polymer ?
#
loop_
_entity_poly.entity_id
_entity_poly.type
_entity_poly.pdbx_seq_one_letter_code
_entity_poly.pdbx_strand_id
1 'polypeptide(L)'
;MNAPQFPTPLPDEVESPRAKLVYLYLQTTEGATVEDLEACLDLPRITLLSVLKTLRKRDVVERDGNHYVPTAADVEEVESATARPA
;
A
#
# COMPACT_ATOMS: atom_id res chain seq x y z
N MET A 1 20.39 1.47 13.16
CA MET A 1 20.09 1.94 11.80
C MET A 1 19.18 0.94 11.15
N ASN A 2 17.89 1.26 10.96
CA ASN A 2 17.04 0.44 10.10
C ASN A 2 17.52 0.65 8.66
N ALA A 3 17.87 -0.43 7.95
CA ALA A 3 18.24 -0.33 6.54
C ALA A 3 17.05 0.24 5.76
N PRO A 4 17.24 1.12 4.76
CA PRO A 4 16.15 1.52 3.89
C PRO A 4 15.71 0.28 3.13
N GLN A 5 14.63 -0.34 3.60
CA GLN A 5 13.98 -1.42 2.89
C GLN A 5 13.28 -0.73 1.72
N PHE A 6 13.88 -0.82 0.55
CA PHE A 6 13.26 -0.27 -0.65
C PHE A 6 11.99 -1.07 -0.88
N PRO A 7 10.84 -0.40 -0.92
CA PRO A 7 9.57 -1.07 -1.07
C PRO A 7 9.57 -1.90 -2.35
N THR A 8 8.94 -3.08 -2.25
CA THR A 8 8.62 -4.03 -3.33
C THR A 8 8.32 -3.28 -4.62
N PRO A 9 8.83 -3.74 -5.79
CA PRO A 9 8.78 -2.99 -7.04
C PRO A 9 7.38 -2.44 -7.26
N LEU A 10 7.30 -1.10 -7.36
CA LEU A 10 6.05 -0.42 -7.67
C LEU A 10 5.49 -1.07 -8.94
N PRO A 11 4.22 -1.50 -8.93
CA PRO A 11 3.62 -2.11 -10.10
C PRO A 11 3.82 -1.15 -11.28
N ASP A 12 4.52 -1.58 -12.34
CA ASP A 12 4.83 -0.74 -13.51
C ASP A 12 3.57 -0.14 -14.14
N GLU A 13 2.44 -0.80 -13.91
CA GLU A 13 1.09 -0.37 -14.27
C GLU A 13 0.73 1.00 -13.65
N VAL A 14 1.30 1.36 -12.51
CA VAL A 14 1.09 2.63 -11.80
C VAL A 14 2.04 3.70 -12.34
N GLU A 15 1.80 4.14 -13.58
CA GLU A 15 2.62 5.19 -14.22
C GLU A 15 2.44 6.58 -13.60
N SER A 16 1.32 6.83 -12.89
CA SER A 16 1.05 8.15 -12.31
C SER A 16 1.91 8.40 -11.06
N PRO A 17 2.74 9.47 -11.02
CA PRO A 17 3.57 9.79 -9.85
C PRO A 17 2.77 9.90 -8.54
N ARG A 18 1.52 10.37 -8.63
CA ARG A 18 0.62 10.50 -7.48
C ARG A 18 0.21 9.15 -6.91
N ALA A 19 -0.07 8.18 -7.79
CA ALA A 19 -0.49 6.85 -7.36
C ALA A 19 0.66 6.07 -6.73
N LYS A 20 1.89 6.27 -7.22
CA LYS A 20 3.12 5.76 -6.58
C LYS A 20 3.27 6.30 -5.15
N LEU A 21 3.05 7.60 -4.95
CA LEU A 21 3.10 8.23 -3.63
C LEU A 21 2.05 7.69 -2.66
N VAL A 22 0.81 7.53 -3.12
CA VAL A 22 -0.27 6.95 -2.30
C VAL A 22 0.07 5.51 -1.90
N TYR A 23 0.52 4.68 -2.85
CA TYR A 23 0.92 3.30 -2.58
C TYR A 23 2.08 3.23 -1.58
N LEU A 24 3.11 4.05 -1.78
CA LEU A 24 4.26 4.12 -0.87
C LEU A 24 3.83 4.50 0.55
N TYR A 25 2.95 5.49 0.69
CA TYR A 25 2.45 5.90 2.00
C TYR A 25 1.76 4.74 2.71
N LEU A 26 0.82 4.07 2.02
CA LEU A 26 0.11 2.90 2.53
C LEU A 26 1.06 1.78 2.97
N GLN A 27 2.16 1.58 2.25
CA GLN A 27 3.15 0.57 2.59
C GLN A 27 4.00 0.95 3.79
N THR A 28 4.36 2.23 3.91
CA THR A 28 5.13 2.73 5.06
C THR A 28 4.32 2.76 6.35
N THR A 29 3.00 2.92 6.26
CA THR A 29 2.10 2.97 7.42
C THR A 29 1.37 1.65 7.68
N GLU A 30 1.63 0.60 6.87
CA GLU A 30 0.91 -0.68 6.89
C GLU A 30 -0.62 -0.52 6.67
N GLY A 31 -1.00 0.58 6.03
CA GLY A 31 -2.37 0.98 5.75
C GLY A 31 -2.69 2.39 6.25
N ALA A 32 -3.64 3.04 5.60
CA ALA A 32 -4.14 4.35 6.03
C ALA A 32 -5.60 4.58 5.61
N THR A 33 -6.26 5.53 6.27
CA THR A 33 -7.58 5.99 5.84
C THR A 33 -7.47 7.04 4.73
N VAL A 34 -8.60 7.34 4.08
CA VAL A 34 -8.66 8.43 3.10
C VAL A 34 -8.32 9.77 3.76
N GLU A 35 -8.70 9.95 5.03
CA GLU A 35 -8.48 11.19 5.78
C GLU A 35 -7.01 11.37 6.12
N ASP A 36 -6.31 10.30 6.52
CA ASP A 36 -4.86 10.34 6.77
C ASP A 36 -4.08 10.61 5.47
N LEU A 37 -4.49 9.96 4.38
CA LEU A 37 -3.92 10.21 3.05
C LEU A 37 -4.13 11.66 2.59
N GLU A 38 -5.31 12.22 2.84
CA GLU A 38 -5.64 13.61 2.52
C GLU A 38 -4.80 14.58 3.35
N ALA A 39 -4.66 14.33 4.66
CA ALA A 39 -3.88 15.16 5.57
C ALA A 39 -2.36 15.07 5.34
N CYS A 40 -1.83 13.90 4.99
CA CYS A 40 -0.39 13.71 4.78
C CYS A 40 0.07 14.04 3.36
N LEU A 41 -0.74 13.76 2.34
CA LEU A 41 -0.35 13.96 0.95
C LEU A 41 -0.86 15.29 0.38
N ASP A 42 -1.74 16.00 1.11
CA ASP A 42 -2.39 17.24 0.67
C ASP A 42 -3.05 17.06 -0.71
N LEU A 43 -3.67 15.90 -0.92
CA LEU A 43 -4.31 15.53 -2.18
C LEU A 43 -5.83 15.67 -2.08
N PRO A 44 -6.49 16.19 -3.12
CA PRO A 44 -7.95 16.27 -3.13
C PRO A 44 -8.58 14.90 -2.95
N ARG A 45 -9.59 14.79 -2.08
CA ARG A 45 -10.32 13.55 -1.82
C ARG A 45 -10.80 12.83 -3.08
N ILE A 46 -11.26 13.57 -4.09
CA ILE A 46 -11.67 13.01 -5.39
C ILE A 46 -10.50 12.32 -6.11
N THR A 47 -9.31 12.94 -6.07
CA THR A 47 -8.09 12.38 -6.63
C THR A 47 -7.69 11.10 -5.89
N LEU A 48 -7.70 11.12 -4.56
CA LEU A 48 -7.40 9.96 -3.72
C LEU A 48 -8.35 8.80 -4.02
N LEU A 49 -9.66 9.05 -4.03
CA LEU A 49 -10.66 8.01 -4.33
C LEU A 49 -10.48 7.44 -5.74
N SER A 50 -10.13 8.26 -6.73
CA SER A 50 -9.86 7.80 -8.10
C SER A 50 -8.60 6.92 -8.18
N VAL A 51 -7.53 7.34 -7.48
CA VAL A 51 -6.28 6.59 -7.37
C VAL A 51 -6.51 5.26 -6.63
N LEU A 52 -7.12 5.28 -5.45
CA LEU A 52 -7.43 4.09 -4.64
C LEU A 52 -8.31 3.11 -5.42
N LYS A 53 -9.30 3.60 -6.18
CA LYS A 53 -10.13 2.77 -7.05
C LYS A 53 -9.31 2.10 -8.16
N THR A 54 -8.32 2.80 -8.71
CA THR A 54 -7.42 2.26 -9.74
C THR A 54 -6.46 1.22 -9.16
N LEU A 55 -5.88 1.51 -7.99
CA LEU A 55 -5.02 0.58 -7.25
C LEU A 55 -5.79 -0.69 -6.85
N ARG A 56 -7.01 -0.55 -6.35
CA ARG A 56 -7.88 -1.70 -6.02
C ARG A 56 -8.29 -2.52 -7.25
N LYS A 57 -8.50 -1.88 -8.40
CA LYS A 57 -8.79 -2.60 -9.67
C LYS A 57 -7.61 -3.45 -10.15
N ARG A 58 -6.40 -3.10 -9.74
CA ARG A 58 -5.16 -3.80 -10.09
C ARG A 58 -4.75 -4.82 -9.03
N ASP A 59 -5.57 -4.99 -8.00
CA ASP A 59 -5.29 -5.92 -6.91
C ASP A 59 -3.96 -5.62 -6.20
N VAL A 60 -3.60 -4.32 -6.06
CA VAL A 60 -2.38 -3.88 -5.35
C VAL A 60 -2.69 -3.17 -4.03
N VAL A 61 -3.97 -2.84 -3.79
CA VAL A 61 -4.47 -2.31 -2.52
C VAL A 61 -5.82 -2.96 -2.22
N GLU A 62 -5.99 -3.42 -0.99
CA GLU A 62 -7.26 -3.88 -0.47
C GLU A 62 -7.92 -2.80 0.41
N ARG A 63 -9.24 -2.86 0.51
CA ARG A 63 -10.01 -1.96 1.38
C ARG A 63 -10.59 -2.77 2.53
N ASP A 64 -10.05 -2.56 3.72
CA ASP A 64 -10.57 -3.09 4.98
C ASP A 64 -11.49 -2.06 5.62
N GLY A 65 -12.80 -2.17 5.34
CA GLY A 65 -13.81 -1.23 5.85
C GLY A 65 -13.60 0.21 5.38
N ASN A 66 -12.94 1.02 6.21
CA ASN A 66 -12.57 2.43 5.96
C ASN A 66 -11.05 2.64 5.81
N HIS A 67 -10.26 1.59 6.03
CA HIS A 67 -8.82 1.57 5.86
C HIS A 67 -8.47 0.99 4.50
N TYR A 68 -7.39 1.49 3.91
CA TYR A 68 -6.77 0.91 2.73
C TYR A 68 -5.46 0.30 3.15
N VAL A 69 -5.22 -0.95 2.76
CA VAL A 69 -3.98 -1.68 3.05
C VAL A 69 -3.36 -2.07 1.72
N PRO A 70 -2.04 -1.91 1.54
CA PRO A 70 -1.38 -2.44 0.35
C PRO A 70 -1.49 -3.97 0.44
N THR A 71 -2.11 -4.59 -0.56
CA THR A 71 -1.89 -6.03 -0.69
C THR A 71 -0.47 -6.15 -1.17
N ALA A 72 0.38 -6.75 -0.36
CA ALA A 72 1.73 -7.08 -0.76
C ALA A 72 1.60 -8.18 -1.82
N ALA A 73 1.26 -7.77 -3.04
CA ALA A 73 1.33 -8.60 -4.21
C ALA A 73 2.79 -9.08 -4.27
N ASP A 74 2.95 -10.36 -3.98
CA ASP A 74 4.19 -11.12 -3.97
C ASP A 74 5.20 -10.71 -2.87
N VAL A 75 4.82 -10.89 -1.61
CA VAL A 75 5.77 -11.58 -0.72
C VAL A 75 5.50 -13.05 -0.93
N GLU A 76 6.36 -13.73 -1.69
CA GLU A 76 6.47 -15.18 -1.58
C GLU A 76 6.56 -15.52 -0.09
N GLU A 77 5.47 -16.10 0.42
CA GLU A 77 5.48 -16.83 1.68
C GLU A 77 6.49 -17.96 1.55
N VAL A 78 7.71 -17.70 2.02
CA VAL A 78 8.62 -18.76 2.47
C VAL A 78 8.98 -18.55 3.94
N GLU A 79 8.02 -18.13 4.76
CA GLU A 79 8.08 -18.30 6.22
C GLU A 79 6.79 -18.93 6.74
N SER A 80 6.64 -20.23 6.48
CA SER A 80 5.83 -21.11 7.31
C SER A 80 6.45 -22.50 7.36
N ALA A 81 7.54 -22.61 8.14
CA ALA A 81 7.91 -23.87 8.78
C ALA A 81 8.10 -23.61 10.28
N THR A 82 6.94 -23.42 10.91
CA THR A 82 6.58 -23.84 12.27
C THR A 82 7.56 -23.58 13.43
N ALA A 83 7.04 -22.81 14.38
CA ALA A 83 7.54 -22.67 15.72
C ALA A 83 7.79 -24.02 16.44
N ARG A 84 8.84 -23.99 17.28
CA ARG A 84 9.15 -24.85 18.43
C ARG A 84 8.02 -24.75 19.50
N PRO A 85 7.52 -25.86 20.08
CA PRO A 85 7.90 -26.31 21.44
C PRO A 85 7.91 -27.86 21.54
N ALA A 86 8.52 -28.55 22.50
CA ALA A 86 8.90 -28.29 23.90
C ALA A 86 10.24 -28.95 24.25
#